data_AF-A0A2K3MVG7-F1
#
_entry.id   AF-A0A2K3MVG7-F1
#
_cell.length_a   1.000
_cell.length_b   1.000
_cell.length_c   1.000
_cell.angle_alpha   90.00
_cell.angle_beta   90.00
_cell.angle_gamma   90.00
#
_symmetry.space_group_name_H-M   'P 1'
#
loop_
_entity.id
_entity.type
_entity.pdbx_description
1 polymer ?
#
loop_
_entity_poly.entity_id
_entity_poly.type
_entity_poly.pdbx_seq_one_letter_code
_entity_poly.pdbx_strand_id
1 'polypeptide(L)'
;MAEPPPPPPSLTSLCIDDLTRQLLSGDGYVVHIIQDIYELPSHLLDELISRLPPVALYNFNLHMPFQDLNTEDVPHDDSTNKRKRFRDWNLNTAWQKLFKLRWPNIIDQIQPTDWQQAYWETHLQNCLDEAAEIALITSFKGRIGDIQISGNLTQLGIVRDLGYEKG
;
A
#
# COMPACT_ATOMS: atom_id res chain seq x y z
N MET A 1 0.29 40.89 0.76
CA MET A 1 1.22 40.32 -0.24
C MET A 1 0.60 39.02 -0.72
N ALA A 2 0.27 38.92 -2.01
CA ALA A 2 -0.24 37.68 -2.58
C ALA A 2 0.94 36.74 -2.88
N GLU A 3 0.82 35.47 -2.53
CA GLU A 3 1.81 34.46 -2.92
C GLU A 3 1.86 34.34 -4.45
N PRO A 4 3.06 34.19 -5.05
CA PRO A 4 3.18 33.95 -6.48
C PRO A 4 2.54 32.60 -6.85
N PRO A 5 1.96 32.47 -8.06
CA PRO A 5 1.35 31.23 -8.50
C PRO A 5 2.42 30.12 -8.57
N PRO A 6 2.07 28.87 -8.18
CA PRO A 6 3.01 27.76 -8.22
C PRO A 6 3.47 27.52 -9.66
N PRO A 7 4.75 27.18 -9.86
CA PRO A 7 5.28 26.88 -11.18
C PRO A 7 4.54 25.67 -11.79
N PRO A 8 4.35 25.64 -13.12
CA PRO A 8 3.70 24.51 -13.78
C PRO A 8 4.51 23.23 -13.55
N PRO A 9 3.84 22.08 -13.36
CA PRO A 9 4.52 20.82 -13.14
C PRO A 9 5.37 20.45 -14.36
N SER A 10 6.54 19.86 -14.11
CA SER A 10 7.38 19.34 -15.18
C SER A 10 6.70 18.15 -15.86
N LEU A 11 7.07 17.88 -17.12
CA LEU A 11 6.64 16.69 -17.85
C LEU A 11 6.97 15.40 -17.06
N THR A 12 8.15 15.34 -16.44
CA THR A 12 8.57 14.20 -15.63
C THR A 12 7.63 13.97 -14.44
N SER A 13 7.21 15.03 -13.76
CA SER A 13 6.25 14.91 -12.66
C SER A 13 4.90 14.39 -13.14
N LEU A 14 4.39 14.92 -14.26
CA LEU A 14 3.12 14.48 -14.83
C LEU A 14 3.17 12.99 -15.22
N CYS A 15 4.26 12.54 -15.83
CA CYS A 15 4.45 11.13 -16.17
C CYS A 15 4.53 10.24 -14.92
N ILE A 16 5.25 10.67 -13.89
CA ILE A 16 5.33 9.94 -12.62
C ILE A 16 3.96 9.84 -11.94
N ASP A 17 3.20 10.95 -11.93
CA ASP A 17 1.88 11.00 -11.33
C ASP A 17 0.90 10.09 -12.09
N ASP A 18 0.99 10.04 -13.42
CA ASP A 18 0.19 9.14 -14.24
C ASP A 18 0.54 7.66 -13.99
N LEU A 19 1.82 7.30 -14.00
CA LEU A 19 2.29 5.95 -13.67
C LEU A 19 1.85 5.53 -12.26
N THR A 20 1.89 6.46 -11.30
CA THR A 20 1.42 6.21 -9.93
C THR A 20 -0.06 5.86 -9.90
N ARG A 21 -0.91 6.54 -10.68
CA ARG A 21 -2.34 6.23 -10.77
C ARG A 21 -2.59 4.87 -11.41
N GLN A 22 -1.82 4.53 -12.44
CA GLN A 22 -1.92 3.22 -13.09
C GLN A 22 -1.54 2.10 -12.11
N LEU A 23 -0.47 2.27 -11.33
CA LEU A 23 -0.07 1.31 -10.27
C LEU A 23 -1.11 1.16 -9.14
N LEU A 24 -1.88 2.22 -8.86
CA LEU A 24 -2.96 2.19 -7.87
C LEU A 24 -4.22 1.48 -8.38
N SER A 25 -4.41 1.38 -9.70
CA SER A 25 -5.66 0.86 -10.27
C SER A 25 -5.83 -0.65 -10.02
N GLY A 26 -4.77 -1.36 -9.65
CA GLY A 26 -4.84 -2.73 -9.11
C GLY A 26 -5.42 -3.77 -10.07
N ASP A 27 -5.53 -3.42 -11.35
CA ASP A 27 -6.07 -4.28 -12.38
C ASP A 27 -5.02 -5.28 -12.91
N GLY A 28 -5.44 -6.18 -13.81
CA GLY A 28 -4.54 -7.14 -14.44
C GLY A 28 -3.42 -6.50 -15.30
N TYR A 29 -3.48 -5.19 -15.59
CA TYR A 29 -2.46 -4.49 -16.37
C TYR A 29 -1.27 -4.03 -15.51
N VAL A 30 -1.40 -4.05 -14.17
CA VAL A 30 -0.32 -3.67 -13.24
C VAL A 30 0.96 -4.48 -13.49
N VAL A 31 0.84 -5.76 -13.84
CA VAL A 31 2.00 -6.62 -14.16
C VAL A 31 2.78 -6.11 -15.37
N HIS A 32 2.08 -5.70 -16.44
CA HIS A 32 2.70 -5.17 -17.65
C HIS A 32 3.35 -3.81 -17.41
N ILE A 33 2.66 -2.92 -16.69
CA ILE A 33 3.17 -1.60 -16.33
C ILE A 33 4.44 -1.73 -15.47
N ILE A 34 4.45 -2.67 -14.52
CA ILE A 34 5.62 -2.90 -13.67
C ILE A 34 6.78 -3.36 -14.53
N GLN A 35 6.57 -4.27 -15.48
CA GLN A 35 7.63 -4.70 -16.41
C GLN A 35 8.21 -3.52 -17.22
N ASP A 36 7.38 -2.63 -17.72
CA ASP A 36 7.83 -1.42 -18.43
C ASP A 36 8.59 -0.47 -17.50
N ILE A 37 8.16 -0.35 -16.24
CA ILE A 37 8.84 0.44 -15.21
C ILE A 37 10.24 -0.13 -14.91
N TYR A 38 10.43 -1.45 -14.97
CA TYR A 38 11.76 -2.06 -14.79
C TYR A 38 12.75 -1.68 -15.90
N GLU A 39 12.25 -1.37 -17.10
CA GLU A 39 13.09 -0.94 -18.22
C GLU A 39 13.55 0.52 -18.10
N LEU A 40 12.96 1.30 -17.18
CA LEU A 40 13.31 2.70 -16.98
C LEU A 40 14.77 2.91 -16.49
N PRO A 41 15.39 4.03 -16.89
CA PRO A 41 16.61 4.53 -16.27
C PRO A 41 16.49 4.64 -14.74
N SER A 42 17.58 4.41 -13.98
CA SER A 42 17.53 4.38 -12.49
C SER A 42 16.98 5.65 -11.91
N HIS A 43 17.47 6.79 -12.38
CA HIS A 43 17.11 8.08 -11.82
C HIS A 43 15.59 8.36 -11.90
N LEU A 44 14.93 7.97 -13.00
CA LEU A 44 13.48 8.13 -13.17
C LEU A 44 12.71 7.18 -12.28
N LEU A 45 13.21 5.96 -12.13
CA LEU A 45 12.59 4.99 -11.25
C LEU A 45 12.75 5.35 -9.77
N ASP A 46 13.93 5.77 -9.36
CA ASP A 46 14.21 6.20 -7.99
C ASP A 46 13.30 7.37 -7.61
N GLU A 47 13.09 8.29 -8.56
CA GLU A 47 12.12 9.39 -8.42
C GLU A 47 10.68 8.88 -8.30
N LEU A 48 10.26 7.95 -9.17
CA LEU A 48 8.94 7.31 -9.11
C LEU A 48 8.72 6.64 -7.75
N ILE A 49 9.60 5.73 -7.35
CA ILE A 49 9.53 4.97 -6.08
C ILE A 49 9.46 5.91 -4.88
N SER A 50 10.21 7.02 -4.90
CA SER A 50 10.19 8.00 -3.81
C SER A 50 8.86 8.75 -3.66
N ARG A 51 8.03 8.75 -4.70
CA ARG A 51 6.73 9.42 -4.77
C ARG A 51 5.54 8.46 -4.67
N LEU A 52 5.79 7.15 -4.72
CA LEU A 52 4.72 6.16 -4.67
C LEU A 52 4.05 6.15 -3.29
N PRO A 53 2.70 6.10 -3.23
CA PRO A 53 1.99 5.82 -2.01
C PRO A 53 2.25 4.37 -1.54
N PRO A 54 2.03 4.06 -0.25
CA PRO A 54 2.28 2.74 0.34
C PRO A 54 1.68 1.57 -0.43
N VAL A 55 0.44 1.73 -0.92
CA VAL A 55 -0.28 0.70 -1.67
C VAL A 55 0.36 0.45 -3.03
N ALA A 56 0.73 1.50 -3.76
CA ALA A 56 1.40 1.36 -5.05
C ALA A 56 2.81 0.77 -4.90
N LEU A 57 3.53 1.15 -3.84
CA LEU A 57 4.84 0.58 -3.52
C LEU A 57 4.75 -0.91 -3.15
N TYR A 58 3.69 -1.29 -2.43
CA TYR A 58 3.41 -2.70 -2.12
C TYR A 58 3.10 -3.51 -3.39
N ASN A 59 2.22 -3.01 -4.27
CA ASN A 59 1.92 -3.65 -5.55
C ASN A 59 3.17 -3.79 -6.43
N PHE A 60 4.02 -2.74 -6.45
CA PHE A 60 5.30 -2.76 -7.15
C PHE A 60 6.23 -3.86 -6.61
N ASN A 61 6.30 -4.02 -5.29
CA ASN A 61 7.10 -5.07 -4.66
C ASN A 61 6.56 -6.47 -4.99
N LEU A 62 5.25 -6.70 -4.90
CA LEU A 62 4.63 -8.00 -5.15
C LEU A 62 4.85 -8.55 -6.56
N HIS A 63 4.82 -7.68 -7.57
CA HIS A 63 4.96 -8.07 -8.97
C HIS A 63 6.38 -7.85 -9.50
N MET A 64 7.36 -7.71 -8.59
CA MET A 64 8.76 -7.68 -8.97
C MET A 64 9.09 -8.97 -9.75
N PRO A 65 9.59 -8.88 -10.99
CA PRO A 65 9.74 -10.02 -11.93
C PRO A 65 10.84 -11.04 -11.53
N PHE A 66 11.28 -10.98 -10.28
CA PHE A 66 12.40 -11.74 -9.72
C PHE A 66 12.07 -12.49 -8.43
N GLN A 67 10.87 -12.32 -7.85
CA GLN A 67 10.51 -13.05 -6.62
C GLN A 67 10.31 -14.56 -6.84
N ASP A 68 10.14 -14.99 -8.09
CA ASP A 68 9.81 -16.39 -8.45
C ASP A 68 11.02 -17.25 -8.87
N LEU A 69 12.26 -16.77 -8.71
CA LEU A 69 13.45 -17.55 -9.09
C LEU A 69 13.88 -18.61 -8.07
N ASN A 70 13.04 -18.91 -7.07
CA ASN A 70 13.34 -19.90 -6.03
C ASN A 70 12.54 -21.21 -6.15
N THR A 71 11.82 -21.45 -7.24
CA THR A 71 11.26 -22.78 -7.52
C THR A 71 11.98 -23.43 -8.69
N GLU A 72 12.90 -24.31 -8.29
CA GLU A 72 13.26 -25.61 -8.87
C GLU A 72 13.25 -25.81 -10.40
N ASP A 73 14.40 -26.27 -10.88
CA ASP A 73 14.60 -27.10 -12.08
C ASP A 73 14.11 -26.56 -13.44
N VAL A 74 14.96 -25.79 -14.11
CA VAL A 74 14.90 -25.66 -15.58
C VAL A 74 16.22 -26.15 -16.20
N PRO A 75 16.19 -27.13 -17.12
CA PRO A 75 17.37 -27.61 -17.81
C PRO A 75 17.99 -26.49 -18.64
N HIS A 76 19.32 -26.45 -18.61
CA HIS A 76 20.16 -25.50 -19.33
C HIS A 76 19.95 -25.64 -20.86
N ASP A 77 19.08 -24.81 -21.44
CA ASP A 77 19.07 -24.54 -22.89
C ASP A 77 19.72 -23.18 -23.14
N ASP A 78 20.84 -23.22 -23.85
CA ASP A 78 21.69 -22.10 -24.22
C ASP A 78 21.06 -21.34 -25.40
N SER A 79 20.03 -20.53 -25.15
CA SER A 79 19.51 -19.62 -26.18
C SER A 79 18.66 -18.49 -25.61
N THR A 80 19.32 -17.49 -25.04
CA THR A 80 19.11 -16.04 -25.27
C THR A 80 19.63 -15.26 -24.06
N ASN A 81 20.80 -14.66 -24.21
CA ASN A 81 21.37 -13.72 -23.24
C ASN A 81 20.57 -12.41 -23.20
N LYS A 82 19.32 -12.44 -22.73
CA LYS A 82 18.70 -11.27 -22.13
C LYS A 82 19.13 -11.26 -20.67
N ARG A 83 20.31 -10.70 -20.38
CA ARG A 83 20.71 -10.40 -19.00
C ARG A 83 19.64 -9.46 -18.43
N LYS A 84 18.61 -10.05 -17.79
CA LYS A 84 17.69 -9.32 -16.95
C LYS A 84 18.58 -8.57 -15.96
N ARG A 85 18.53 -7.24 -15.99
CA ARG A 85 19.33 -6.42 -15.07
C ARG A 85 18.79 -6.73 -13.68
N PHE A 86 19.46 -7.64 -12.98
CA PHE A 86 19.24 -7.85 -11.55
C PHE A 86 19.73 -6.58 -10.86
N ARG A 87 18.80 -5.66 -10.66
CA ARG A 87 19.03 -4.49 -9.83
C ARG A 87 18.58 -4.89 -8.44
N ASP A 88 19.55 -5.04 -7.56
CA ASP A 88 19.34 -5.18 -6.13
C ASP A 88 18.74 -3.84 -5.62
N TRP A 89 17.42 -3.73 -5.69
CA TRP A 89 16.70 -2.52 -5.28
C TRP A 89 16.28 -2.64 -3.84
N ASN A 90 16.91 -1.80 -3.01
CA ASN A 90 16.57 -1.69 -1.61
C ASN A 90 15.34 -0.79 -1.41
N LEU A 91 14.14 -1.35 -1.63
CA LEU A 91 12.85 -0.67 -1.37
C LEU A 91 12.69 -0.25 0.10
N ASN A 92 13.51 -0.79 1.00
CA ASN A 92 13.53 -0.45 2.42
C ASN A 92 13.77 1.05 2.65
N THR A 93 14.58 1.70 1.80
CA THR A 93 14.78 3.16 1.87
C THR A 93 13.51 3.95 1.51
N ALA A 94 12.70 3.45 0.58
CA ALA A 94 11.43 4.08 0.21
C ALA A 94 10.39 3.93 1.33
N TRP A 95 10.28 2.73 1.91
CA TRP A 95 9.45 2.48 3.09
C TRP A 95 9.87 3.32 4.28
N GLN A 96 11.18 3.44 4.53
CA GLN A 96 11.71 4.32 5.56
C GLN A 96 11.27 5.78 5.34
N LYS A 97 11.38 6.31 4.11
CA LYS A 97 10.92 7.68 3.80
C LYS A 97 9.42 7.87 4.07
N LEU A 98 8.58 6.93 3.65
CA LEU A 98 7.13 6.96 3.90
C LEU A 98 6.81 6.92 5.40
N PHE A 99 7.51 6.08 6.15
CA PHE A 99 7.38 6.01 7.60
C PHE A 99 7.73 7.35 8.25
N LYS A 100 8.87 7.93 7.87
CA LYS A 100 9.35 9.21 8.42
C LYS A 100 8.39 10.36 8.14
N LEU A 101 7.76 10.36 6.96
CA LEU A 101 6.79 11.37 6.56
C LEU A 101 5.52 11.32 7.41
N ARG A 102 5.08 10.12 7.81
CA ARG A 102 3.82 9.92 8.54
C ARG A 102 3.98 9.96 10.06
N TRP A 103 5.09 9.44 10.59
CA TRP A 103 5.35 9.36 12.04
C TRP A 103 6.76 9.87 12.39
N PRO A 104 7.01 11.20 12.27
CA PRO A 104 8.32 11.77 12.58
C PRO A 104 8.74 11.55 14.04
N ASN A 105 7.78 11.44 14.97
CA ASN A 105 8.05 11.37 16.41
C ASN A 105 8.41 9.95 16.91
N ILE A 106 8.21 8.91 16.08
CA ILE A 106 8.39 7.50 16.47
C ILE A 106 9.77 6.98 16.01
N ILE A 107 10.40 7.64 15.04
CA ILE A 107 11.64 7.19 14.38
C ILE A 107 12.79 7.04 15.40
N ASP A 108 12.90 7.95 16.36
CA ASP A 108 14.01 7.94 17.32
C ASP A 108 13.93 6.77 18.31
N GLN A 109 12.79 6.07 18.37
CA GLN A 109 12.54 4.97 19.29
C GLN A 109 12.68 3.59 18.64
N ILE A 110 12.69 3.51 17.30
CA ILE A 110 12.63 2.24 16.57
C ILE A 110 13.67 2.22 15.45
N GLN A 111 14.43 1.12 15.37
CA GLN A 111 15.30 0.80 14.22
C GLN A 111 14.85 -0.54 13.64
N PRO A 112 13.81 -0.56 12.78
CA PRO A 112 13.34 -1.79 12.18
C PRO A 112 14.35 -2.33 11.16
N THR A 113 14.56 -3.64 11.16
CA THR A 113 15.29 -4.34 10.10
C THR A 113 14.49 -4.33 8.78
N ASP A 114 13.17 -4.43 8.89
CA ASP A 114 12.21 -4.38 7.79
C ASP A 114 11.26 -3.17 7.95
N TRP A 115 11.50 -2.11 7.16
CA TRP A 115 10.69 -0.90 7.19
C TRP A 115 9.29 -1.11 6.58
N GLN A 116 9.09 -2.11 5.70
CA GLN A 116 7.78 -2.41 5.15
C GLN A 116 6.87 -2.98 6.25
N GLN A 117 7.36 -3.97 6.99
CA GLN A 117 6.61 -4.57 8.10
C GLN A 117 6.29 -3.52 9.17
N ALA A 118 7.29 -2.74 9.59
CA ALA A 118 7.11 -1.69 10.59
C ALA A 118 6.07 -0.63 10.17
N TYR A 119 6.04 -0.27 8.88
CA TYR A 119 5.03 0.64 8.35
C TYR A 119 3.61 0.08 8.52
N TRP A 120 3.38 -1.17 8.10
CA TRP A 120 2.05 -1.77 8.17
C TRP A 120 1.60 -2.04 9.59
N GLU A 121 2.47 -2.55 10.45
CA GLU A 121 2.16 -2.76 11.87
C GLU A 121 1.77 -1.44 12.55
N THR A 122 2.55 -0.39 12.34
CA THR A 122 2.25 0.93 12.90
C THR A 122 0.96 1.50 12.31
N HIS A 123 0.72 1.33 11.01
CA HIS A 123 -0.52 1.78 10.39
C HIS A 123 -1.75 1.09 10.99
N LEU A 124 -1.69 -0.24 11.13
CA LEU A 124 -2.77 -1.05 11.70
C LEU A 124 -3.02 -0.70 13.16
N GLN A 125 -1.97 -0.52 13.96
CA GLN A 125 -2.11 -0.10 15.36
C GLN A 125 -2.84 1.24 15.47
N ASN A 126 -2.48 2.24 14.66
CA ASN A 126 -3.18 3.52 14.65
C ASN A 126 -4.65 3.38 14.25
N CYS A 127 -4.97 2.54 13.27
CA CYS A 127 -6.37 2.29 12.87
C CYS A 127 -7.18 1.62 13.99
N LEU A 128 -6.56 0.69 14.74
CA LEU A 128 -7.19 0.04 15.89
C LEU A 128 -7.39 1.00 17.05
N ASP A 129 -6.39 1.84 17.34
CA ASP A 129 -6.47 2.85 18.39
C ASP A 129 -7.58 3.87 18.07
N GLU A 130 -7.66 4.36 16.83
CA GLU A 130 -8.72 5.26 16.36
C GLU A 130 -10.11 4.60 16.45
N ALA A 131 -10.25 3.35 16.01
CA ALA A 131 -11.52 2.62 16.12
C ALA A 131 -11.93 2.39 17.59
N ALA A 132 -10.97 2.11 18.48
CA ALA A 132 -11.21 1.95 19.90
C ALA A 132 -11.62 3.27 20.56
N GLU A 133 -10.98 4.39 20.21
CA GLU A 133 -11.39 5.72 20.65
C GLU A 133 -12.82 6.04 20.23
N ILE A 134 -13.19 5.80 18.97
CA ILE A 134 -14.56 5.99 18.48
C ILE A 134 -15.54 5.14 19.29
N ALA A 135 -15.23 3.87 19.53
CA ALA A 135 -16.08 2.98 20.32
C ALA A 135 -16.25 3.46 21.77
N LEU A 136 -15.19 4.00 22.39
CA LEU A 136 -15.22 4.59 23.74
C LEU A 136 -16.02 5.92 23.77
N ILE A 137 -15.90 6.74 22.72
CA ILE A 137 -16.62 8.02 22.58
C ILE A 137 -18.10 7.78 22.32
N THR A 138 -18.47 6.69 21.64
CA THR A 138 -19.85 6.20 21.57
C THR A 138 -20.27 5.61 22.91
N SER A 139 -20.31 6.46 23.95
CA SER A 139 -21.00 6.14 25.19
C SER A 139 -22.49 6.02 24.86
N PHE A 140 -22.90 4.81 24.52
CA PHE A 140 -24.31 4.48 24.46
C PHE A 140 -24.87 4.64 25.86
N LYS A 141 -25.53 5.77 26.11
CA LYS A 141 -26.03 6.18 27.42
C LYS A 141 -27.42 5.57 27.72
N GLY A 142 -27.61 4.31 27.31
CA GLY A 142 -28.83 3.53 27.51
C GLY A 142 -28.50 2.08 27.88
N ARG A 143 -29.49 1.26 28.25
CA ARG A 143 -29.30 -0.19 28.41
C ARG A 143 -29.35 -0.83 27.03
N ILE A 144 -28.60 -1.91 26.79
CA ILE A 144 -28.65 -2.66 25.52
C ILE A 144 -30.10 -3.03 25.12
N GLY A 145 -31.01 -3.15 26.10
CA GLY A 145 -32.45 -3.40 25.90
C GLY A 145 -33.30 -2.19 25.53
N ASP A 146 -32.74 -0.97 25.57
CA ASP A 146 -33.39 0.29 25.18
C ASP A 146 -33.07 0.69 23.74
N ILE A 147 -32.23 -0.08 23.03
CA ILE A 147 -31.92 0.13 21.61
C ILE A 147 -33.17 -0.24 20.80
N GLN A 148 -34.02 0.74 20.49
CA GLN A 148 -34.98 0.59 19.41
C GLN A 148 -34.22 0.57 18.08
N ILE A 149 -34.02 -0.63 17.54
CA ILE A 149 -33.53 -0.84 16.19
C ILE A 149 -34.61 -0.30 15.25
N SER A 150 -34.49 0.97 14.87
CA SER A 150 -35.23 1.52 13.72
C SER A 150 -34.86 0.66 12.50
N GLY A 151 -35.88 0.11 11.82
CA GLY A 151 -35.76 -0.94 10.79
C GLY A 151 -35.00 -0.57 9.51
N ASN A 152 -34.10 0.41 9.57
CA ASN A 152 -33.38 0.96 8.42
C ASN A 152 -31.90 0.47 8.38
N LEU A 153 -31.50 -0.40 9.32
CA LEU A 153 -30.14 -0.95 9.41
C LEU A 153 -29.86 -2.12 8.44
N THR A 154 -30.67 -2.30 7.39
CA THR A 154 -30.41 -3.31 6.33
C THR A 154 -29.13 -3.07 5.53
N GLN A 155 -28.36 -2.00 5.79
CA GLN A 155 -27.10 -1.69 5.09
C GLN A 155 -25.81 -2.02 5.85
N LEU A 156 -25.87 -2.39 7.13
CA LEU A 156 -24.72 -2.97 7.82
C LEU A 156 -24.94 -4.48 7.87
N GLY A 157 -24.45 -5.16 6.84
CA GLY A 157 -24.56 -6.60 6.60
C GLY A 157 -23.96 -7.45 7.72
N ILE A 158 -24.61 -7.48 8.87
CA ILE A 158 -24.44 -8.55 9.84
C ILE A 158 -25.38 -9.67 9.38
N VAL A 159 -24.86 -10.56 8.55
CA VAL A 159 -25.44 -11.89 8.34
C VAL A 159 -25.40 -12.57 9.71
N ARG A 160 -26.53 -12.59 10.41
CA ARG A 160 -26.75 -13.56 11.48
C ARG A 160 -27.39 -14.79 10.86
N ASP A 161 -26.57 -15.81 10.64
CA ASP A 161 -27.04 -17.18 10.63
C ASP A 161 -27.82 -17.43 11.93
N LEU A 162 -29.12 -17.58 11.80
CA LEU A 162 -29.96 -18.22 12.81
C LEU A 162 -30.74 -19.31 12.12
N GLY A 163 -30.06 -20.44 11.93
CA GLY A 163 -30.77 -21.71 11.95
C GLY A 163 -31.34 -21.91 13.34
N TYR A 164 -32.66 -22.05 13.45
CA TYR A 164 -33.31 -22.94 14.41
C TYR A 164 -34.62 -23.44 13.83
N GLU A 165 -34.74 -24.76 13.91
CA GLU A 165 -35.89 -25.60 13.60
C GLU A 165 -37.20 -25.10 14.18
N LYS A 166 -38.31 -25.49 13.53
CA LYS A 166 -39.57 -25.75 14.24
C LYS A 166 -40.51 -26.65 13.44
N GLY A 167 -40.91 -27.74 14.10
CA GLY A 167 -42.26 -28.31 14.01
C GLY A 167 -42.41 -29.49 13.08
#